data_AF-A0A8S1P6S8-F1
#
_entry.id   AF-A0A8S1P6S8-F1
#
_cell.length_a   1.000
_cell.length_b   1.000
_cell.length_c   1.000
_cell.angle_alpha   90.00
_cell.angle_beta   90.00
_cell.angle_gamma   90.00
#
_symmetry.space_group_name_H-M   'P 1'
#
loop_
_entity.id
_entity.type
_entity.pdbx_description
1 polymer ?
#
loop_
_entity_poly.entity_id
_entity_poly.type
_entity_poly.pdbx_seq_one_letter_code
_entity_poly.pdbx_strand_id
1 'polypeptide(L)'
;MKKSNQQGQVDKNSNNNAWLYALGGLAIGAIATFFGMKTINDNNQSQIQSQVQTNQQAQQVTSDGEQFIETLCCPITGELINDAAQLSTCGHTFERQALLQWLNKSKDCPSCRKPANQQNIIKNYALQEIIDQHRSKK
;
A
#
# COMPACT_ATOMS: atom_id res chain seq x y z
N MET A 1 -42.56 -4.95 28.83
CA MET A 1 -42.48 -6.40 28.65
C MET A 1 -41.05 -6.79 28.26
N LYS A 2 -40.46 -7.72 29.03
CA LYS A 2 -39.40 -8.72 28.74
C LYS A 2 -38.45 -8.43 27.55
N LYS A 3 -37.17 -8.09 27.80
CA LYS A 3 -35.99 -8.96 28.13
C LYS A 3 -35.27 -9.49 26.87
N SER A 4 -33.94 -9.27 26.86
CA SER A 4 -32.86 -10.11 26.25
C SER A 4 -32.91 -10.26 24.72
N ASN A 5 -31.85 -10.53 23.97
CA ASN A 5 -30.62 -11.28 24.24
C ASN A 5 -29.65 -10.97 23.08
N GLN A 6 -28.46 -10.44 23.36
CA GLN A 6 -27.17 -11.10 23.13
C GLN A 6 -26.98 -11.89 21.82
N GLN A 7 -25.87 -11.51 21.15
CA GLN A 7 -24.83 -12.36 20.58
C GLN A 7 -25.13 -13.19 19.33
N GLY A 8 -24.14 -13.19 18.44
CA GLY A 8 -23.97 -14.29 17.48
C GLY A 8 -23.14 -13.89 16.27
N GLN A 9 -21.82 -13.94 16.43
CA GLN A 9 -20.82 -13.88 15.35
C GLN A 9 -21.10 -14.92 14.24
N VAL A 10 -20.50 -14.76 13.07
CA VAL A 10 -19.40 -15.63 12.58
C VAL A 10 -19.23 -15.41 11.09
N ASP A 11 -18.14 -14.75 10.72
CA ASP A 11 -17.60 -14.73 9.37
C ASP A 11 -17.03 -16.12 9.05
N LYS A 12 -17.41 -16.68 7.90
CA LYS A 12 -16.63 -17.75 7.25
C LYS A 12 -16.45 -17.39 5.79
N ASN A 13 -15.34 -16.70 5.55
CA ASN A 13 -14.63 -16.67 4.29
C ASN A 13 -14.38 -18.11 3.82
N SER A 14 -15.11 -18.53 2.80
CA SER A 14 -14.86 -19.77 2.06
C SER A 14 -14.62 -19.39 0.61
N ASN A 15 -13.39 -18.98 0.33
CA ASN A 15 -12.80 -19.29 -0.96
C ASN A 15 -12.56 -20.79 -0.95
N ASN A 16 -13.22 -21.53 -1.85
CA ASN A 16 -12.61 -22.58 -2.67
C ASN A 16 -13.67 -23.35 -3.50
N ASN A 17 -13.74 -22.94 -4.76
CA ASN A 17 -13.97 -23.74 -5.97
C ASN A 17 -15.16 -24.73 -5.99
N ALA A 18 -16.30 -24.16 -6.39
CA ALA A 18 -17.32 -24.84 -7.17
C ALA A 18 -16.72 -25.51 -8.42
N TRP A 19 -16.70 -26.84 -8.47
CA TRP A 19 -16.67 -27.64 -9.70
C TRP A 19 -17.49 -28.91 -9.46
N LEU A 20 -18.21 -29.35 -10.49
CA LEU A 20 -19.07 -30.53 -10.58
C LEU A 20 -20.56 -30.28 -10.30
N TYR A 21 -21.15 -29.54 -11.23
CA TYR A 21 -22.52 -29.81 -11.69
C TYR A 21 -22.60 -31.25 -12.20
N ALA A 22 -23.58 -32.03 -11.75
CA ALA A 22 -24.24 -33.02 -12.59
C ALA A 22 -25.58 -33.41 -11.97
N LEU A 23 -26.59 -32.72 -12.46
CA LEU A 23 -27.99 -33.11 -12.68
C LEU A 23 -28.33 -34.58 -12.36
N GLY A 24 -29.37 -34.74 -11.56
CA GLY A 24 -29.85 -36.00 -11.01
C GLY A 24 -30.06 -37.13 -12.01
N GLY A 25 -29.60 -38.31 -11.60
CA GLY A 25 -29.88 -39.61 -12.20
C GLY A 25 -29.30 -40.70 -11.32
N LEU A 26 -30.17 -41.50 -10.70
CA LEU A 26 -29.91 -42.50 -9.66
C LEU A 26 -28.98 -43.66 -10.11
N ALA A 27 -28.03 -44.07 -9.25
CA ALA A 27 -27.79 -45.48 -8.90
C ALA A 27 -26.75 -45.63 -7.77
N ILE A 28 -27.08 -46.53 -6.85
CA ILE A 28 -26.45 -46.81 -5.55
C ILE A 28 -25.30 -47.81 -5.71
N GLY A 29 -24.20 -47.65 -4.96
CA GLY A 29 -23.34 -48.80 -4.63
C GLY A 29 -21.89 -48.52 -4.26
N ALA A 30 -21.64 -48.22 -2.97
CA ALA A 30 -20.43 -48.53 -2.20
C ALA A 30 -19.06 -47.97 -2.64
N ILE A 31 -18.72 -46.78 -2.12
CA ILE A 31 -17.39 -46.55 -1.51
C ILE A 31 -17.62 -45.84 -0.17
N ALA A 32 -16.90 -46.32 0.85
CA ALA A 32 -16.71 -45.70 2.16
C ALA A 32 -16.57 -44.16 2.05
N THR A 33 -17.02 -43.37 3.01
CA THR A 33 -16.33 -43.33 4.31
C THR A 33 -17.24 -42.83 5.44
N PHE A 34 -17.53 -43.75 6.36
CA PHE A 34 -17.53 -43.53 7.82
C PHE A 34 -18.19 -42.24 8.35
N PHE A 35 -19.52 -42.23 8.48
CA PHE A 35 -20.16 -41.46 9.55
C PHE A 35 -20.54 -42.42 10.67
N GLY A 36 -19.54 -42.75 11.49
CA GLY A 36 -19.69 -43.67 12.60
C GLY A 36 -18.41 -43.91 13.39
N MET A 37 -17.71 -42.86 13.85
CA MET A 37 -17.10 -42.95 15.18
C MET A 37 -16.95 -41.57 15.82
N LYS A 38 -17.22 -41.61 17.12
CA LYS A 38 -17.41 -40.57 18.11
C LYS A 38 -16.08 -39.93 18.55
N THR A 39 -16.13 -38.59 18.63
CA THR A 39 -15.38 -37.63 19.46
C THR A 39 -14.13 -38.07 20.23
N ILE A 40 -13.04 -37.29 20.10
CA ILE A 40 -12.14 -37.01 21.22
C ILE A 40 -11.96 -35.50 21.34
N ASN A 41 -12.25 -35.05 22.56
CA ASN A 41 -12.00 -33.74 23.13
C ASN A 41 -10.51 -33.43 23.10
N ASP A 42 -10.13 -32.31 22.49
CA ASP A 42 -8.91 -31.59 22.86
C ASP A 42 -9.27 -30.12 23.06
N ASN A 43 -9.71 -29.84 24.30
CA ASN A 43 -9.43 -28.55 24.92
C ASN A 43 -7.95 -28.24 24.67
N ASN A 44 -7.70 -27.04 24.14
CA ASN A 44 -6.38 -26.41 24.00
C ASN A 44 -5.64 -26.61 22.66
N GLN A 45 -6.29 -26.25 21.55
CA GLN A 45 -5.56 -25.83 20.34
C GLN A 45 -5.71 -24.33 20.09
N SER A 46 -5.44 -23.56 21.12
CA SER A 46 -5.18 -22.12 21.00
C SER A 46 -3.94 -21.72 21.80
N GLN A 47 -2.89 -22.56 21.85
CA GLN A 47 -1.60 -22.18 22.48
C GLN A 47 -0.30 -22.70 21.83
N ILE A 48 -0.31 -23.36 20.65
CA ILE A 48 0.95 -23.64 19.89
C ILE A 48 0.85 -23.11 18.46
N GLN A 49 0.69 -21.79 18.33
CA GLN A 49 1.24 -21.02 17.21
C GLN A 49 2.00 -19.78 17.71
N SER A 50 2.39 -19.80 18.99
CA SER A 50 3.01 -18.68 19.69
C SER A 50 4.48 -18.98 20.01
N GLN A 51 5.29 -19.40 19.03
CA GLN A 51 6.75 -19.53 19.24
C GLN A 51 7.65 -19.64 17.99
N VAL A 52 7.22 -19.09 16.84
CA VAL A 52 8.15 -18.69 15.76
C VAL A 52 8.01 -17.19 15.48
N GLN A 53 7.83 -16.42 16.56
CA GLN A 53 7.71 -14.96 16.53
C GLN A 53 8.83 -14.31 17.36
N THR A 54 10.08 -14.72 17.15
CA THR A 54 11.23 -14.04 17.78
C THR A 54 12.33 -13.63 16.82
N ASN A 55 12.14 -13.76 15.50
CA ASN A 55 13.19 -13.33 14.56
C ASN A 55 12.70 -12.78 13.20
N GLN A 56 11.54 -12.13 13.17
CA GLN A 56 11.07 -11.38 11.99
C GLN A 56 10.95 -9.87 12.22
N GLN A 57 11.33 -9.37 13.40
CA GLN A 57 11.32 -7.95 13.72
C GLN A 57 12.69 -7.27 13.51
N ALA A 58 13.41 -7.67 12.46
CA ALA A 58 14.67 -7.01 12.05
C ALA A 58 14.63 -6.48 10.60
N GLN A 59 13.50 -6.61 9.89
CA GLN A 59 13.41 -6.27 8.45
C GLN A 59 12.32 -5.24 8.10
N GLN A 60 11.67 -4.59 9.08
CA GLN A 60 10.60 -3.61 8.80
C GLN A 60 10.87 -2.19 9.31
N VAL A 61 12.14 -1.85 9.53
CA VAL A 61 12.52 -0.51 10.05
C VAL A 61 13.06 0.40 8.94
N THR A 62 13.26 -0.10 7.72
CA THR A 62 13.85 0.65 6.61
C THR A 62 12.85 1.11 5.54
N SER A 63 11.63 0.56 5.47
CA SER A 63 10.69 0.86 4.38
C SER A 63 10.21 2.30 4.38
N ASP A 64 9.97 2.86 5.56
CA ASP A 64 9.29 4.16 5.68
C ASP A 64 10.24 5.30 5.30
N GLY A 65 11.53 5.15 5.63
CA GLY A 65 12.57 6.09 5.24
C GLY A 65 12.85 6.05 3.73
N GLU A 66 12.91 4.86 3.12
CA GLU A 66 13.15 4.72 1.69
C GLU A 66 11.98 5.25 0.84
N GLN A 67 10.73 4.97 1.25
CA GLN A 67 9.55 5.53 0.57
C GLN A 67 9.47 7.05 0.69
N PHE A 68 9.93 7.62 1.80
CA PHE A 68 10.00 9.07 1.94
C PHE A 68 10.98 9.70 0.95
N ILE A 69 12.11 9.05 0.64
CA ILE A 69 13.11 9.59 -0.30
C ILE A 69 12.54 9.72 -1.71
N GLU A 70 11.71 8.79 -2.14
CA GLU A 70 11.07 8.84 -3.46
C GLU A 70 10.18 10.08 -3.62
N THR A 71 9.57 10.57 -2.54
CA THR A 71 8.76 11.80 -2.56
C THR A 71 9.59 13.08 -2.73
N LEU A 72 10.91 13.01 -2.52
CA LEU A 72 11.85 14.12 -2.71
C LEU A 72 12.46 14.13 -4.12
N CYS A 73 12.14 13.16 -4.96
CA CYS A 73 12.60 13.10 -6.34
C CYS A 73 11.77 14.01 -7.26
N CYS A 74 12.44 14.56 -8.26
CA CYS A 74 11.82 15.41 -9.27
C CYS A 74 10.93 14.56 -10.19
N PRO A 75 9.65 14.90 -10.39
CA PRO A 75 8.77 14.14 -11.29
C PRO A 75 9.19 14.14 -12.77
N ILE A 76 10.07 15.07 -13.19
CA ILE A 76 10.56 15.14 -14.58
C ILE A 76 11.81 14.28 -14.77
N THR A 77 12.75 14.32 -13.82
CA THR A 77 14.06 13.64 -13.96
C THR A 77 14.11 12.29 -13.27
N GLY A 78 13.24 12.04 -12.29
CA GLY A 78 13.28 10.85 -11.43
C GLY A 78 14.40 10.86 -10.39
N GLU A 79 15.18 11.94 -10.32
CA GLU A 79 16.33 12.08 -9.43
C GLU A 79 15.99 12.98 -8.23
N LEU A 80 16.74 12.84 -7.13
CA LEU A 80 16.61 13.71 -5.95
C LEU A 80 16.75 15.19 -6.37
N ILE A 81 15.79 16.02 -5.98
CA ILE A 81 15.78 17.45 -6.31
C ILE A 81 17.03 18.13 -5.71
N ASN A 82 17.73 18.93 -6.51
CA ASN A 82 18.86 19.75 -6.08
C ASN A 82 18.47 21.19 -5.78
N ASP A 83 17.68 21.80 -6.67
CA ASP A 83 17.14 23.13 -6.48
C ASP A 83 15.61 23.11 -6.65
N ALA A 84 14.91 23.12 -5.52
CA ALA A 84 13.46 22.96 -5.45
C ALA A 84 12.73 24.18 -6.04
N ALA A 85 12.21 24.01 -7.25
CA ALA A 85 11.44 25.01 -7.98
C ALA A 85 9.96 24.63 -8.03
N GLN A 86 9.11 25.48 -7.47
CA GLN A 86 7.67 25.31 -7.42
C GLN A 86 6.97 26.26 -8.39
N LEU A 87 5.89 25.77 -9.01
CA LEU A 87 4.99 26.61 -9.78
C LEU A 87 3.96 27.30 -8.87
N SER A 88 3.91 28.63 -8.88
CA SER A 88 2.93 29.39 -8.09
C SER A 88 1.48 29.18 -8.52
N THR A 89 1.24 28.73 -9.76
CA THR A 89 -0.11 28.48 -10.30
C THR A 89 -0.76 27.19 -9.81
N CYS A 90 0.03 26.22 -9.32
CA CYS A 90 -0.48 24.90 -8.96
C CYS A 90 0.19 24.22 -7.77
N GLY A 91 1.35 24.70 -7.30
CA GLY A 91 2.06 24.17 -6.13
C GLY A 91 2.97 22.98 -6.40
N HIS A 92 3.00 22.41 -7.61
CA HIS A 92 3.91 21.31 -7.92
C HIS A 92 5.38 21.78 -7.93
N THR A 93 6.25 20.96 -7.36
CA THR A 93 7.69 21.23 -7.23
C THR A 93 8.51 20.27 -8.09
N PHE A 94 9.57 20.79 -8.69
CA PHE A 94 10.45 20.09 -9.61
C PHE A 94 11.89 20.56 -9.41
N GLU A 95 12.84 19.89 -10.06
CA GLU A 95 14.18 20.41 -10.27
C GLU A 95 14.11 21.68 -11.15
N ARG A 96 14.75 22.78 -10.70
CA ARG A 96 14.70 24.08 -11.37
C ARG A 96 15.11 23.99 -12.84
N GLN A 97 16.22 23.32 -13.13
CA GLN A 97 16.73 23.25 -14.50
C GLN A 97 15.76 22.49 -15.42
N ALA A 98 15.23 21.36 -14.95
CA ALA A 98 14.28 20.54 -15.71
C ALA A 98 12.98 21.31 -15.98
N LEU A 99 12.46 22.03 -14.98
CA LEU A 99 11.27 22.85 -15.12
C LEU A 99 11.47 24.02 -16.11
N LEU A 100 12.62 24.70 -16.07
CA LEU A 100 12.95 25.77 -17.02
C LEU A 100 12.99 25.26 -18.46
N GLN A 101 13.62 24.09 -18.67
CA GLN A 101 13.69 23.45 -19.98
C GLN A 101 12.31 23.04 -20.49
N TRP A 102 11.45 22.50 -19.63
CA TRP A 102 10.05 22.19 -19.96
C TRP A 102 9.30 23.46 -20.39
N LEU A 103 9.38 24.52 -19.57
CA LEU A 103 8.63 25.76 -19.79
C LEU A 103 9.11 26.58 -20.99
N ASN A 104 10.29 26.28 -21.52
CA ASN A 104 10.74 26.80 -22.80
C ASN A 104 9.94 26.19 -23.98
N LYS A 105 9.51 24.93 -23.86
CA LYS A 105 8.81 24.19 -24.93
C LYS A 105 7.29 24.23 -24.77
N SER A 106 6.79 24.17 -23.54
CA SER A 106 5.36 24.07 -23.23
C SER A 106 4.99 25.07 -22.12
N LYS A 107 3.82 25.70 -22.21
CA LYS A 107 3.38 26.72 -21.24
C LYS A 107 2.40 26.16 -20.21
N ASP A 108 2.71 24.98 -19.69
CA ASP A 108 1.88 24.22 -18.75
C ASP A 108 2.74 23.50 -17.70
N CYS A 109 2.10 23.14 -16.58
CA CYS A 109 2.70 22.30 -15.56
C CYS A 109 2.90 20.86 -16.09
N PRO A 110 4.10 20.25 -15.95
CA PRO A 110 4.35 18.87 -16.37
C PRO A 110 3.42 17.84 -15.74
N SER A 111 3.03 18.03 -14.47
CA SER A 111 2.23 17.06 -13.71
C SER A 111 0.73 17.21 -13.91
N CYS A 112 0.22 18.45 -13.95
CA CYS A 112 -1.23 18.69 -13.94
C CYS A 112 -1.77 19.51 -15.12
N ARG A 113 -0.89 19.91 -16.06
CA ARG A 113 -1.25 20.65 -17.29
C ARG A 113 -1.90 22.01 -17.07
N LYS A 114 -1.93 22.53 -15.85
CA LYS A 114 -2.36 23.91 -15.58
C LYS A 114 -1.43 24.91 -16.27
N PRO A 115 -1.94 26.01 -16.86
CA PRO A 115 -1.10 27.03 -17.49
C PRO A 115 -0.02 27.56 -16.55
N ALA A 116 1.21 27.64 -17.06
CA ALA A 116 2.37 28.12 -16.31
C ALA A 116 3.45 28.61 -17.27
N ASN A 117 4.24 29.59 -16.84
CA ASN A 117 5.41 30.06 -17.54
C ASN A 117 6.56 30.28 -16.55
N GLN A 118 7.72 30.71 -17.07
CA GLN A 118 8.94 30.87 -16.26
C GLN A 118 8.81 31.92 -15.15
N GLN A 119 7.94 32.92 -15.30
CA GLN A 119 7.69 33.94 -14.28
C GLN A 119 6.90 33.37 -13.09
N ASN A 120 6.22 32.23 -13.28
CA ASN A 120 5.50 31.54 -12.21
C ASN A 120 6.41 30.62 -11.37
N ILE A 121 7.71 30.54 -11.68
CA ILE A 121 8.66 29.71 -10.92
C ILE A 121 9.07 30.47 -9.66
N ILE A 122 8.77 29.88 -8.51
CA ILE A 122 9.21 30.32 -7.18
C ILE A 122 10.08 29.24 -6.54
N LYS A 123 11.00 29.62 -5.65
CA LYS A 123 11.80 28.64 -4.89
C LYS A 123 10.96 28.07 -3.73
N ASN A 124 10.97 26.75 -3.56
CA ASN A 124 10.34 26.09 -2.42
C ASN A 124 11.38 25.90 -1.30
N TYR A 125 11.55 26.93 -0.46
CA TYR A 125 12.52 26.91 0.64
C TYR A 125 12.24 25.82 1.68
N ALA A 126 10.96 25.53 1.95
CA ALA A 126 10.58 24.51 2.93
C ALA A 126 11.02 23.11 2.48
N LEU A 127 10.77 22.76 1.21
CA LEU A 127 11.22 21.48 0.67
C LEU A 127 12.75 21.43 0.53
N GLN A 128 13.37 22.55 0.14
CA GLN A 128 14.83 22.64 0.02
C GLN A 128 15.53 22.31 1.36
N GLU A 129 15.04 22.88 2.46
CA GLU A 129 15.58 22.61 3.80
C GLU A 129 15.50 21.12 4.16
N ILE A 130 14.37 20.47 3.87
CA ILE A 130 14.18 19.03 4.12
C ILE A 130 15.16 18.19 3.30
N ILE A 131 15.35 18.54 2.02
CA ILE A 131 16.31 17.87 1.13
C ILE A 131 17.74 18.04 1.66
N ASP A 132 18.11 19.25 2.06
CA ASP A 132 19.46 19.56 2.55
C ASP A 132 19.75 18.86 3.88
N GLN A 133 18.75 18.76 4.76
CA GLN A 133 18.82 17.94 5.98
C GLN A 133 19.00 16.44 5.67
N HIS A 134 18.36 15.92 4.62
CA HIS A 134 18.60 14.54 4.21
C HIS A 134 20.06 14.35 3.76
N ARG A 135 20.61 15.29 2.99
CA ARG A 135 22.00 15.20 2.48
C ARG A 135 23.04 15.20 3.58
N SER A 136 22.87 16.05 4.60
CA SER A 136 23.84 16.18 5.69
C SER A 136 23.93 14.95 6.60
N LYS A 137 22.93 14.05 6.56
CA LYS A 137 22.88 12.82 7.35
C LYS A 137 23.49 11.60 6.65
N LYS A 138 23.93 11.73 5.41
CA LYS A 138 24.71 10.71 4.68
C LYS A 138 26.19 10.93 4.89
#